data_AF-A0A382UNE4-F1
#
_entry.id   AF-A0A382UNE4-F1
#
_cell.length_a   1.000
_cell.length_b   1.000
_cell.length_c   1.000
_cell.angle_alpha   90.00
_cell.angle_beta   90.00
_cell.angle_gamma   90.00
#
_symmetry.space_group_name_H-M   'P 1'
#
loop_
_entity.id
_entity.type
_entity.pdbx_description
1 polymer ?
#
loop_
_entity_poly.entity_id
_entity_poly.type
_entity_poly.pdbx_seq_one_letter_code
_entity_poly.pdbx_strand_id
1 'polypeptide(L)'
;MITINPFSELSEFIPSIAMQMYVIAMVILVAGGTMLDMAHKQSAKFFFRNSEKAKKLATNPVSAGEKASIALKTVAEDVLTSGEFCNTKRRIAHLLTMYGFVLFVSTTAIMIFCYASITAITPSILPLLWHIGALMLCVGGYWFWFFIRVDVAVEGNPWYRVVRADLFILSLLATATF
;
A
#
# COMPACT_ATOMS: atom_id res chain seq x y z
N MET A 1 -15.56 -17.18 -11.68
CA MET A 1 -14.91 -15.84 -11.75
C MET A 1 -13.95 -15.61 -10.59
N ILE A 2 -14.34 -15.75 -9.31
CA ILE A 2 -13.45 -15.47 -8.15
C ILE A 2 -12.18 -16.35 -8.11
N THR A 3 -12.23 -17.56 -8.66
CA THR A 3 -11.09 -18.48 -8.75
C THR A 3 -10.38 -18.48 -10.11
N ILE A 4 -10.80 -17.62 -11.03
CA ILE A 4 -10.22 -17.49 -12.36
C ILE A 4 -9.15 -16.41 -12.32
N ASN A 5 -8.02 -16.66 -12.95
CA ASN A 5 -6.96 -15.67 -13.08
C ASN A 5 -7.35 -14.63 -14.14
N PRO A 6 -7.61 -13.36 -13.76
CA PRO A 6 -8.00 -12.34 -14.73
C PRO A 6 -6.88 -12.02 -15.74
N PHE A 7 -5.62 -12.26 -15.38
CA PHE A 7 -4.47 -11.97 -16.24
C PHE A 7 -4.23 -13.02 -17.31
N SER A 8 -4.69 -14.27 -17.11
CA SER A 8 -4.68 -15.26 -18.18
C SER A 8 -5.75 -14.95 -19.23
N GLU A 9 -6.94 -14.49 -18.83
CA GLU A 9 -7.97 -14.04 -19.78
C GLU A 9 -7.52 -12.78 -20.51
N LEU A 10 -6.94 -11.81 -19.80
CA LEU A 10 -6.40 -10.59 -20.41
C LEU A 10 -5.30 -10.89 -21.45
N SER A 11 -4.59 -12.01 -21.28
CA SER A 11 -3.51 -12.41 -22.18
C SER A 11 -3.98 -12.80 -23.60
N GLU A 12 -5.29 -13.04 -23.77
CA GLU A 12 -5.91 -13.23 -25.09
C GLU A 12 -5.89 -11.94 -25.93
N PHE A 13 -5.87 -10.78 -25.27
CA PHE A 13 -5.89 -9.46 -25.91
C PHE A 13 -4.55 -8.73 -25.80
N ILE A 14 -3.83 -8.90 -24.68
CA ILE A 14 -2.58 -8.21 -24.38
C ILE A 14 -1.49 -9.26 -24.13
N PRO A 15 -0.42 -9.35 -24.94
CA PRO A 15 0.65 -10.31 -24.72
C PRO A 15 1.21 -10.26 -23.30
N SER A 16 1.47 -11.41 -22.67
CA SER A 16 1.97 -11.49 -21.29
C SER A 16 3.25 -10.67 -21.08
N ILE A 17 4.13 -10.64 -22.09
CA ILE A 17 5.35 -9.83 -22.07
C ILE A 17 5.05 -8.32 -21.99
N ALA A 18 3.99 -7.84 -22.65
CA ALA A 18 3.60 -6.43 -22.59
C ALA A 18 3.12 -6.05 -21.19
N MET A 19 2.33 -6.92 -20.54
CA MET A 19 1.90 -6.72 -19.14
C MET A 19 3.10 -6.69 -18.17
N GLN A 20 4.04 -7.61 -18.33
CA GLN A 20 5.25 -7.67 -17.49
C GLN A 20 6.11 -6.42 -17.68
N MET A 21 6.37 -6.02 -18.93
CA MET A 21 7.16 -4.83 -19.24
C MET A 21 6.48 -3.56 -18.73
N TYR A 22 5.15 -3.48 -18.79
CA TYR A 22 4.38 -2.39 -18.20
C TYR A 22 4.61 -2.29 -16.69
N VAL A 23 4.51 -3.41 -15.95
CA VAL A 23 4.75 -3.42 -14.50
C VAL A 23 6.19 -3.03 -14.17
N ILE A 24 7.17 -3.54 -14.92
CA ILE A 24 8.59 -3.18 -14.73
C ILE A 24 8.80 -1.68 -14.94
N ALA A 25 8.27 -1.13 -16.05
CA ALA A 25 8.38 0.30 -16.34
C ALA A 25 7.71 1.15 -15.26
N MET A 26 6.52 0.75 -14.79
CA MET A 26 5.82 1.42 -13.69
C MET A 26 6.69 1.47 -12.42
N VAL A 27 7.29 0.35 -12.02
CA VAL A 27 8.16 0.29 -10.83
C VAL A 27 9.38 1.21 -11.00
N ILE A 28 10.02 1.21 -12.17
CA ILE A 28 11.17 2.09 -12.46
C ILE A 28 10.77 3.56 -12.35
N LEU A 29 9.62 3.94 -12.95
CA LEU A 29 9.14 5.32 -12.94
C LEU A 29 8.76 5.79 -11.53
N VAL A 30 8.10 4.94 -10.74
CA VAL A 30 7.74 5.26 -9.34
C VAL A 30 8.99 5.40 -8.47
N ALA A 31 9.93 4.46 -8.56
CA ALA A 31 11.18 4.53 -7.82
C ALA A 31 12.00 5.77 -8.22
N GLY A 32 12.17 6.00 -9.52
CA GLY A 32 12.89 7.16 -10.06
C GLY A 32 12.24 8.48 -9.65
N GLY A 33 10.92 8.60 -9.79
CA GLY A 33 10.16 9.78 -9.37
C GLY A 33 10.28 10.06 -7.87
N THR A 34 10.24 9.02 -7.04
CA THR A 34 10.42 9.14 -5.59
C THR A 34 11.84 9.60 -5.24
N MET A 35 12.87 9.06 -5.89
CA MET A 35 14.25 9.47 -5.68
C MET A 35 14.48 10.93 -6.10
N LEU A 36 13.91 11.36 -7.24
CA LEU A 36 13.95 12.75 -7.69
C LEU A 36 13.23 13.68 -6.72
N ASP A 37 12.06 13.30 -6.21
CA ASP A 37 11.32 14.07 -5.20
C ASP A 37 12.11 14.22 -3.90
N MET A 38 12.73 13.13 -3.43
CA MET A 38 13.62 13.15 -2.25
C MET A 38 14.84 14.06 -2.45
N ALA A 39 15.45 14.03 -3.65
CA ALA A 39 16.57 14.89 -4.00
C ALA A 39 16.15 16.36 -4.06
N HIS A 40 15.01 16.66 -4.68
CA HIS A 40 14.45 18.00 -4.80
C HIS A 40 14.09 18.60 -3.43
N LYS A 41 13.40 17.84 -2.58
CA LYS A 41 13.00 18.27 -1.23
C LYS A 41 14.12 18.23 -0.19
N GLN A 42 15.30 17.71 -0.55
CA GLN A 42 16.41 17.44 0.36
C GLN A 42 16.00 16.65 1.62
N SER A 43 14.96 15.81 1.52
CA SER A 43 14.37 15.13 2.67
C SER A 43 15.36 14.19 3.34
N ALA A 44 16.15 13.46 2.55
CA ALA A 44 17.21 12.60 3.07
C ALA A 44 18.21 13.40 3.92
N LYS A 45 18.70 14.54 3.42
CA LYS A 45 19.63 15.40 4.15
C LYS A 45 19.02 15.93 5.44
N PHE A 46 17.74 16.28 5.42
CA PHE A 46 17.01 16.69 6.62
C PHE A 46 16.98 15.57 7.68
N PHE A 47 16.57 14.35 7.29
CA PHE A 47 16.50 13.23 8.23
C PHE A 47 17.86 12.81 8.79
N PHE A 48 18.92 12.83 7.99
CA PHE A 48 20.28 12.56 8.48
C PHE A 48 20.72 13.59 9.53
N ARG A 49 20.52 14.89 9.26
CA ARG A 49 20.85 15.95 10.21
C ARG A 49 20.02 15.85 11.49
N ASN A 50 18.74 15.52 11.37
CA ASN A 50 17.87 15.35 12.53
C ASN A 50 18.29 14.13 13.38
N SER A 51 18.67 13.03 12.73
CA SER A 51 19.19 11.83 13.40
C SER A 51 20.49 12.12 14.16
N GLU A 52 21.44 12.84 13.54
CA GLU A 52 22.66 13.27 14.22
C GLU A 52 22.38 14.20 15.40
N LYS A 53 21.47 15.15 15.23
CA LYS A 53 21.06 16.06 16.32
C LYS A 53 20.43 15.29 17.48
N ALA A 54 19.53 14.36 17.19
CA ALA A 54 18.91 13.50 18.19
C ALA A 54 19.95 12.63 18.92
N LYS A 55 20.95 12.10 18.20
CA LYS A 55 22.06 11.34 18.79
C LYS A 55 22.91 12.18 19.74
N LYS A 56 23.17 13.45 19.41
CA LYS A 56 23.91 14.39 20.29
C LYS A 56 23.13 14.80 21.53
N LEU A 57 21.79 14.85 21.44
CA LEU A 57 20.90 15.20 22.54
C LEU A 57 20.50 14.00 23.41
N ALA A 58 20.94 12.80 23.07
CA ALA A 58 20.57 11.58 23.79
C ALA A 58 21.18 11.60 25.20
N THR A 59 20.32 11.63 26.22
CA THR A 59 20.72 11.57 27.64
C THR A 59 20.91 10.13 28.14
N ASN A 60 20.25 9.17 27.50
CA ASN A 60 20.29 7.75 27.86
C ASN A 60 20.74 6.91 26.64
N PRO A 61 22.04 6.61 26.50
CA PRO A 61 22.51 5.79 25.39
C PRO A 61 22.11 4.33 25.59
N VAL A 62 21.27 3.81 24.70
CA VAL A 62 20.89 2.39 24.67
C VAL A 62 21.93 1.55 23.93
N SER A 63 22.16 0.34 24.41
CA SER A 63 23.03 -0.66 23.79
C SER A 63 22.52 -1.08 22.41
N ALA A 64 23.39 -1.70 21.60
CA ALA A 64 22.98 -2.22 20.29
C ALA A 64 21.86 -3.27 20.41
N GLY A 65 21.89 -4.10 21.45
CA GLY A 65 20.85 -5.11 21.72
C GLY A 65 19.50 -4.49 22.08
N GLU A 66 19.49 -3.47 22.93
CA GLU A 66 18.26 -2.74 23.27
C GLU A 66 17.68 -2.01 22.05
N LYS A 67 18.52 -1.40 21.21
CA LYS A 67 18.07 -0.81 19.94
C LYS A 67 17.40 -1.83 19.03
N ALA A 68 17.99 -3.02 18.88
CA ALA A 68 17.41 -4.09 18.09
C ALA A 68 16.08 -4.57 18.69
N SER A 69 16.00 -4.72 20.02
CA SER A 69 14.75 -5.10 20.70
C SER A 69 13.64 -4.06 20.52
N ILE A 70 13.96 -2.77 20.67
CA ILE A 70 13.00 -1.68 20.43
C ILE A 70 12.54 -1.68 18.98
N ALA A 71 13.47 -1.80 18.02
CA ALA A 71 13.12 -1.85 16.60
C ALA A 71 12.18 -3.03 16.28
N LEU A 72 12.44 -4.22 16.84
CA LEU A 72 11.57 -5.38 16.68
C LEU A 72 10.17 -5.13 17.27
N LYS A 73 10.08 -4.55 18.47
CA LYS A 73 8.80 -4.19 19.09
C LYS A 73 8.04 -3.17 18.26
N THR A 74 8.70 -2.12 17.78
CA THR A 74 8.11 -1.10 16.90
C THR A 74 7.59 -1.73 15.61
N VAL A 75 8.33 -2.65 14.98
CA VAL A 75 7.82 -3.36 13.79
C VAL A 75 6.60 -4.20 14.13
N ALA A 76 6.64 -4.96 15.23
CA ALA A 76 5.54 -5.82 15.62
C ALA A 76 4.27 -5.06 16.01
N GLU A 77 4.41 -3.97 16.76
CA GLU A 77 3.26 -3.20 17.26
C GLU A 77 2.81 -2.15 16.24
N ASP A 78 3.71 -1.29 15.77
CA ASP A 78 3.33 -0.16 14.92
C ASP A 78 3.17 -0.55 13.46
N VAL A 79 4.08 -1.34 12.90
CA VAL A 79 4.01 -1.68 11.47
C VAL A 79 2.96 -2.77 11.22
N LEU A 80 3.03 -3.89 11.93
CA LEU A 80 2.11 -5.00 11.67
C LEU A 80 0.69 -4.76 12.18
N THR A 81 0.54 -4.05 13.29
CA THR A 81 -0.79 -3.88 13.90
C THR A 81 -1.29 -2.45 13.87
N SER A 82 -0.51 -1.49 13.35
CA SER A 82 -0.85 -0.07 13.36
C SER A 82 -1.23 0.42 14.77
N GLY A 83 -0.45 -0.04 15.76
CA GLY A 83 -0.61 0.29 17.17
C GLY A 83 -0.57 1.80 17.45
N GLU A 84 0.10 2.57 16.60
CA GLU A 84 0.15 4.04 16.64
C GLU A 84 -1.24 4.70 16.60
N PHE A 85 -2.25 4.03 16.05
CA PHE A 85 -3.60 4.58 15.97
C PHE A 85 -4.40 4.29 17.24
N CYS A 86 -4.49 5.28 18.12
CA CYS A 86 -5.36 5.23 19.29
C CYS A 86 -6.87 5.12 18.94
N ASN A 87 -7.28 5.53 17.74
CA ASN A 87 -8.67 5.41 17.29
C ASN A 87 -8.90 4.07 16.58
N THR A 88 -9.71 3.20 17.18
CA THR A 88 -10.02 1.87 16.67
C THR A 88 -10.62 1.86 15.27
N LYS A 89 -11.51 2.82 14.94
CA LYS A 89 -12.10 2.93 13.60
C LYS A 89 -11.02 3.22 12.55
N ARG A 90 -10.12 4.16 12.85
CA ARG A 90 -8.98 4.50 11.99
C ARG A 90 -8.01 3.33 11.84
N ARG A 91 -7.74 2.62 12.94
CA ARG A 91 -6.87 1.44 12.95
C ARG A 91 -7.41 0.33 12.07
N ILE A 92 -8.69 -0.02 12.18
CA ILE A 92 -9.32 -1.07 11.37
C ILE A 92 -9.31 -0.70 9.88
N ALA A 93 -9.71 0.53 9.53
CA ALA A 93 -9.70 0.98 8.14
C ALA A 93 -8.29 0.98 7.56
N HIS A 94 -7.28 1.39 8.34
CA HIS A 94 -5.89 1.35 7.93
C HIS A 94 -5.39 -0.09 7.74
N LEU A 95 -5.67 -1.01 8.67
CA LEU A 95 -5.25 -2.41 8.53
C LEU A 95 -5.89 -3.09 7.31
N LEU A 96 -7.19 -2.85 7.08
CA LEU A 96 -7.89 -3.36 5.90
C LEU A 96 -7.27 -2.83 4.60
N THR A 97 -7.01 -1.52 4.52
CA THR A 97 -6.40 -0.93 3.32
C THR A 97 -4.94 -1.34 3.13
N MET A 98 -4.13 -1.38 4.17
CA MET A 98 -2.73 -1.78 4.12
C MET A 98 -2.57 -3.24 3.69
N TYR A 99 -3.20 -4.18 4.41
CA TYR A 99 -3.09 -5.59 4.08
C TYR A 99 -3.85 -5.96 2.81
N GLY A 100 -4.99 -5.29 2.55
CA GLY A 100 -5.70 -5.42 1.29
C GLY A 100 -4.83 -5.04 0.09
N PHE A 101 -4.11 -3.91 0.20
CA PHE A 101 -3.16 -3.45 -0.83
C PHE A 101 -2.03 -4.46 -1.04
N VAL A 102 -1.38 -4.90 0.04
CA VAL A 102 -0.28 -5.86 -0.03
C VAL A 102 -0.74 -7.16 -0.70
N LEU A 103 -1.88 -7.73 -0.28
CA LEU A 103 -2.43 -8.94 -0.89
C LEU A 103 -2.77 -8.73 -2.37
N PHE A 104 -3.49 -7.65 -2.68
CA PHE A 104 -3.92 -7.34 -4.05
C PHE A 104 -2.74 -7.17 -5.01
N VAL A 105 -1.74 -6.35 -4.63
CA VAL A 105 -0.59 -6.06 -5.49
C VAL A 105 0.35 -7.27 -5.60
N SER A 106 0.62 -7.97 -4.50
CA SER A 106 1.51 -9.14 -4.53
C SER A 106 0.94 -10.27 -5.38
N THR A 107 -0.34 -10.60 -5.22
CA THR A 107 -1.01 -11.62 -6.03
C THR A 107 -1.13 -11.19 -7.49
N THR A 108 -1.38 -9.90 -7.77
CA THR A 108 -1.31 -9.33 -9.13
C THR A 108 0.05 -9.58 -9.76
N ALA A 109 1.13 -9.22 -9.06
CA ALA A 109 2.49 -9.42 -9.57
C ALA A 109 2.77 -10.92 -9.82
N ILE A 110 2.48 -11.79 -8.86
CA ILE A 110 2.68 -13.24 -9.03
C ILE A 110 1.91 -13.77 -10.25
N MET A 111 0.64 -13.40 -10.41
CA MET A 111 -0.16 -13.86 -11.55
C MET A 111 0.36 -13.30 -12.89
N ILE A 112 0.78 -12.05 -12.95
CA ILE A 112 1.35 -11.44 -14.17
C ILE A 112 2.69 -12.09 -14.57
N PHE A 113 3.59 -12.30 -13.61
CA PHE A 113 4.94 -12.77 -13.89
C PHE A 113 5.03 -14.29 -14.03
N CYS A 114 4.19 -15.05 -13.32
CA CYS A 114 4.28 -16.50 -13.28
C CYS A 114 3.13 -17.22 -14.01
N TYR A 115 1.96 -16.59 -14.17
CA TYR A 115 0.73 -17.27 -14.60
C TYR A 115 -0.09 -16.54 -15.66
N ALA A 116 0.48 -15.55 -16.36
CA ALA A 116 -0.25 -14.76 -17.36
C ALA A 116 -0.29 -15.40 -18.76
N SER A 117 0.21 -16.62 -18.96
CA SER A 117 0.07 -17.32 -20.24
C SER A 117 -1.31 -17.97 -20.31
N ILE A 118 -1.90 -18.03 -21.51
CA ILE A 118 -3.18 -18.72 -21.78
C ILE A 118 -3.13 -20.20 -21.35
N THR A 119 -1.95 -20.83 -21.40
CA THR A 119 -1.75 -22.24 -21.00
C THR A 119 -1.38 -22.43 -19.53
N ALA A 120 -1.23 -21.35 -18.76
CA ALA A 120 -0.77 -21.43 -17.38
C ALA A 120 -1.89 -21.92 -16.44
N ILE A 121 -1.62 -22.99 -15.71
CA ILE A 121 -2.51 -23.47 -14.65
C ILE A 121 -2.23 -22.64 -13.39
N THR A 122 -3.13 -21.71 -13.09
CA THR A 122 -3.01 -20.85 -11.91
C THR A 122 -3.55 -21.56 -10.67
N PRO A 123 -2.80 -21.65 -9.56
CA PRO A 123 -3.33 -22.11 -8.28
C PRO A 123 -4.52 -21.27 -7.84
N SER A 124 -5.66 -21.90 -7.55
CA SER A 124 -6.92 -21.21 -7.22
C SER A 124 -6.84 -20.29 -6.00
N ILE A 125 -5.86 -20.51 -5.12
CA ILE A 125 -5.59 -19.64 -3.97
C ILE A 125 -5.15 -18.23 -4.39
N LEU A 126 -4.47 -18.06 -5.54
CA LEU A 126 -3.96 -16.76 -5.98
C LEU A 126 -5.11 -15.81 -6.40
N PRO A 127 -6.02 -16.19 -7.31
CA PRO A 127 -7.19 -15.36 -7.61
C PRO A 127 -8.08 -15.13 -6.40
N LEU A 128 -8.20 -16.11 -5.49
CA LEU A 128 -8.98 -15.94 -4.26
C LEU A 128 -8.38 -14.86 -3.35
N LEU A 129 -7.06 -14.92 -3.09
CA LEU A 129 -6.36 -13.91 -2.30
C LEU A 129 -6.39 -12.53 -2.97
N TRP A 130 -6.36 -12.48 -4.30
CA TRP A 130 -6.50 -11.25 -5.06
C TRP A 130 -7.87 -10.58 -4.82
N HIS A 131 -8.96 -11.35 -4.93
CA HIS A 131 -10.32 -10.85 -4.64
C HIS A 131 -10.50 -10.48 -3.17
N ILE A 132 -9.92 -11.25 -2.24
CA ILE A 132 -9.92 -10.89 -0.80
C ILE A 132 -9.20 -9.56 -0.59
N GLY A 133 -8.03 -9.37 -1.21
CA GLY A 133 -7.29 -8.12 -1.16
C GLY A 133 -8.11 -6.94 -1.69
N ALA A 134 -8.75 -7.10 -2.85
CA ALA A 134 -9.64 -6.11 -3.44
C ALA A 134 -10.83 -5.76 -2.52
N LEU A 135 -11.45 -6.78 -1.90
CA LEU A 135 -12.55 -6.57 -0.97
C LEU A 135 -12.10 -5.84 0.30
N MET A 136 -10.94 -6.20 0.85
CA MET A 136 -10.35 -5.48 2.00
C MET A 136 -10.07 -4.01 1.66
N LEU A 137 -9.53 -3.73 0.46
CA LEU A 137 -9.34 -2.37 -0.04
C LEU A 137 -10.67 -1.62 -0.15
N CYS A 138 -11.70 -2.24 -0.71
CA CYS A 138 -13.02 -1.63 -0.83
C CYS A 138 -13.60 -1.32 0.55
N VAL A 139 -13.68 -2.30 1.44
CA VAL A 139 -14.26 -2.13 2.78
C VAL A 139 -13.49 -1.06 3.55
N GLY A 140 -12.16 -1.14 3.61
CA GLY A 140 -11.34 -0.16 4.33
C GLY A 140 -11.39 1.24 3.69
N GLY A 141 -11.36 1.32 2.37
CA GLY A 141 -11.32 2.58 1.63
C GLY A 141 -12.66 3.30 1.62
N TYR A 142 -13.78 2.60 1.40
CA TYR A 142 -15.11 3.19 1.53
C TYR A 142 -15.40 3.59 2.98
N TRP A 143 -14.95 2.78 3.94
CA TRP A 143 -15.06 3.17 5.35
C TRP A 143 -14.28 4.45 5.65
N PHE A 144 -13.07 4.59 5.14
CA PHE A 144 -12.31 5.84 5.24
C PHE A 144 -13.07 7.01 4.60
N TRP A 145 -13.56 6.82 3.38
CA TRP A 145 -14.23 7.84 2.57
C TRP A 145 -15.46 8.43 3.26
N PHE A 146 -16.33 7.57 3.81
CA PHE A 146 -17.60 8.01 4.37
C PHE A 146 -17.55 8.33 5.87
N PHE A 147 -16.65 7.72 6.65
CA PHE A 147 -16.71 7.79 8.12
C PHE A 147 -15.47 8.35 8.82
N ILE A 148 -14.30 8.37 8.18
CA ILE A 148 -13.05 8.79 8.85
C ILE A 148 -12.50 10.09 8.27
N ARG A 149 -12.75 10.34 6.98
CA ARG A 149 -12.25 11.53 6.30
C ARG A 149 -12.63 12.80 7.07
N VAL A 150 -11.63 13.47 7.63
CA VAL A 150 -11.80 14.59 8.57
C VAL A 150 -12.60 15.74 7.92
N ASP A 151 -12.30 16.06 6.67
CA ASP A 151 -13.00 17.09 5.89
C ASP A 151 -14.51 16.88 5.87
N VAL A 152 -14.97 15.63 5.88
CA VAL A 152 -16.40 15.28 5.81
C VAL A 152 -16.95 15.08 7.21
N ALA A 153 -16.31 14.25 8.03
CA ALA A 153 -16.81 13.84 9.33
C ALA A 153 -16.76 14.94 10.40
N VAL A 154 -15.79 15.86 10.30
CA VAL A 154 -15.56 16.92 11.31
C VAL A 154 -15.79 18.30 10.71
N GLU A 155 -15.25 18.58 9.52
CA GLU A 155 -15.39 19.90 8.90
C GLU A 155 -16.72 20.10 8.16
N GLY A 156 -17.55 19.04 8.04
CA GLY A 156 -18.91 19.13 7.50
C GLY A 156 -18.97 19.35 5.98
N ASN A 157 -17.88 19.11 5.26
CA ASN A 157 -17.92 19.19 3.80
C ASN A 157 -18.78 18.06 3.20
N PRO A 158 -19.41 18.28 2.03
CA PRO A 158 -20.14 17.22 1.35
C PRO A 158 -19.26 16.02 1.03
N TRP A 159 -19.79 14.80 1.19
CA TRP A 159 -19.05 13.55 0.94
C TRP A 159 -18.55 13.38 -0.49
N TYR A 160 -19.19 14.04 -1.47
CA TYR A 160 -18.81 14.03 -2.88
C TYR A 160 -17.78 15.10 -3.25
N ARG A 161 -17.34 15.93 -2.29
CA ARG A 161 -16.27 16.92 -2.53
C ARG A 161 -14.95 16.16 -2.73
N VAL A 162 -14.30 16.38 -3.86
CA VAL A 162 -13.00 15.78 -4.18
C VAL A 162 -11.92 16.86 -4.11
N VAL A 163 -10.84 16.59 -3.37
CA VAL A 163 -9.64 17.42 -3.32
C VAL A 163 -8.41 16.62 -3.75
N ARG A 164 -7.30 17.30 -4.00
CA ARG A 164 -6.07 16.65 -4.49
C ARG A 164 -5.55 15.54 -3.57
N ALA A 165 -5.75 15.65 -2.25
CA ALA A 165 -5.37 14.63 -1.28
C ALA A 165 -6.17 13.32 -1.44
N ASP A 166 -7.37 13.38 -2.02
CA ASP A 166 -8.25 12.23 -2.21
C ASP A 166 -7.85 11.36 -3.42
N LEU A 167 -7.04 11.90 -4.34
CA LEU A 167 -6.73 11.21 -5.59
C LEU A 167 -6.10 9.84 -5.35
N PHE A 168 -5.30 9.69 -4.29
CA PHE A 168 -4.73 8.40 -3.93
C PHE A 168 -5.82 7.38 -3.58
N ILE A 169 -6.69 7.67 -2.61
CA ILE A 169 -7.71 6.70 -2.17
C ILE A 169 -8.74 6.42 -3.26
N LEU A 170 -9.13 7.42 -4.04
CA LEU A 170 -10.09 7.25 -5.13
C LEU A 170 -9.53 6.40 -6.27
N SER A 171 -8.25 6.61 -6.63
CA SER A 171 -7.58 5.76 -7.64
C SER A 171 -7.46 4.31 -7.17
N LEU A 172 -7.18 4.11 -5.88
CA LEU A 172 -7.11 2.78 -5.27
C LEU A 172 -8.46 2.07 -5.25
N LEU A 173 -9.52 2.79 -4.85
CA LEU A 173 -10.89 2.26 -4.86
C LEU A 173 -11.38 1.96 -6.28
N ALA A 174 -11.08 2.83 -7.25
CA ALA A 174 -11.43 2.60 -8.65
C ALA A 174 -10.78 1.30 -9.16
N THR A 175 -9.49 1.12 -8.90
CA THR A 175 -8.74 -0.09 -9.30
C THR A 175 -9.25 -1.37 -8.62
N ALA A 176 -9.72 -1.27 -7.38
CA ALA A 176 -10.21 -2.44 -6.63
C ALA A 176 -11.67 -2.79 -6.94
N THR A 177 -12.44 -1.85 -7.50
CA THR A 177 -13.89 -2.00 -7.75
C THR A 177 -14.20 -2.39 -9.19
N PHE A 178 -13.40 -1.94 -10.16
CA PHE A 178 -13.60 -2.10 -11.60
C PHE A 178 -12.40 -2.78 -12.25
#